data_AF-A0A4Q2YN93-F1
#
_entry.id   AF-A0A4Q2YN93-F1
#
_cell.length_a   1.000
_cell.length_b   1.000
_cell.length_c   1.000
_cell.angle_alpha   90.00
_cell.angle_beta   90.00
_cell.angle_gamma   90.00
#
_symmetry.space_group_name_H-M   'P 1'
#
loop_
_entity.id
_entity.type
_entity.pdbx_description
1 polymer ?
#
loop_
_entity_poly.entity_id
_entity_poly.type
_entity_poly.pdbx_seq_one_letter_code
_entity_poly.pdbx_strand_id
1 'polypeptide(L)'
;MATRSKRFIAGVLTGYGSIAANVIFTLVSIPLALHFLDKERFGLWALALQINGYLTLIDMGMGVAVSRFIADHKDDVNGGEYGSLLLTGGLVFVVQGILIALVGLLFSLFAPQLFTIPAAHAETFRGLLIVLSTTTGASVALRALCSPLWSFQRIDIINGCASGGLLLTLLCLWIALQSGLGVMSFAYAQLPAIIGTILIQSIVCLKSGYYPKRGHWGHFSGESFRQMFHFGKDNVIVSVGTQLINASQIMILSRWISLEAATTFSVATKFYT
;
A
#
# COMPACT_ATOMS: atom_id res chain seq x y z
N MET A 1 15.69 28.48 6.28
CA MET A 1 15.30 27.31 7.10
C MET A 1 13.86 27.48 7.54
N ALA A 2 12.92 26.66 7.05
CA ALA A 2 11.57 26.67 7.63
C ALA A 2 11.64 26.13 9.07
N THR A 3 11.16 26.93 10.04
CA THR A 3 11.15 26.59 11.46
C THR A 3 10.45 25.24 11.67
N ARG A 4 10.95 24.38 12.57
CA ARG A 4 10.39 23.05 12.85
C ARG A 4 8.86 23.09 13.03
N SER A 5 8.34 24.14 13.67
CA SER A 5 6.90 24.38 13.85
C SER A 5 6.12 24.54 12.53
N LYS A 6 6.69 25.20 11.51
CA LYS A 6 6.02 25.33 10.19
C LYS A 6 5.89 23.97 9.49
N ARG A 7 6.91 23.11 9.58
CA ARG A 7 6.87 21.75 9.02
C ARG A 7 5.88 20.88 9.77
N PHE A 8 5.81 21.01 11.09
CA PHE A 8 4.82 20.31 11.91
C PHE A 8 3.39 20.73 11.55
N ILE A 9 3.10 22.04 11.51
CA ILE A 9 1.76 22.55 11.15
C ILE A 9 1.38 22.14 9.72
N ALA A 10 2.30 22.22 8.76
CA ALA A 10 2.05 21.75 7.41
C ALA A 10 1.78 20.24 7.37
N GLY A 11 2.52 19.43 8.13
CA GLY A 11 2.28 17.99 8.27
C GLY A 11 0.90 17.67 8.86
N VAL A 12 0.48 18.43 9.88
CA VAL A 12 -0.86 18.27 10.49
C VAL A 12 -1.97 18.66 9.52
N LEU A 13 -1.87 19.83 8.87
CA LEU A 13 -2.88 20.29 7.90
C LEU A 13 -3.00 19.35 6.71
N THR A 14 -1.87 18.90 6.16
CA THR A 14 -1.86 17.91 5.06
C THR A 14 -2.37 16.55 5.54
N GLY A 15 -2.16 16.19 6.80
CA GLY A 15 -2.74 14.99 7.42
C GLY A 15 -4.27 15.05 7.44
N TYR A 16 -4.85 16.14 7.95
CA TYR A 16 -6.30 16.34 7.90
C TYR A 16 -6.83 16.40 6.46
N GLY A 17 -6.09 17.01 5.53
CA GLY A 17 -6.41 16.99 4.11
C GLY A 17 -6.44 15.58 3.51
N SER A 18 -5.52 14.71 3.92
CA SER A 18 -5.49 13.30 3.50
C SER A 18 -6.67 12.51 4.05
N ILE A 19 -7.06 12.76 5.31
CA ILE A 19 -8.29 12.18 5.89
C ILE A 19 -9.51 12.63 5.08
N ALA A 20 -9.65 13.92 4.80
CA ALA A 20 -10.77 14.44 4.01
C ALA A 20 -10.81 13.84 2.59
N ALA A 21 -9.66 13.71 1.93
CA ALA A 21 -9.56 13.07 0.63
C ALA A 21 -9.96 11.59 0.68
N ASN A 22 -9.61 10.86 1.76
CA ASN A 22 -10.01 9.48 1.96
C ASN A 22 -11.53 9.35 2.17
N VAL A 23 -12.14 10.25 2.96
CA VAL A 23 -13.60 10.30 3.16
C VAL A 23 -14.31 10.55 1.83
N ILE A 24 -13.86 11.53 1.04
CA ILE A 24 -14.41 11.82 -0.29
C ILE A 24 -14.27 10.60 -1.20
N PHE A 25 -13.09 9.98 -1.24
CA PHE A 25 -12.84 8.77 -2.03
C PHE A 25 -13.82 7.65 -1.64
N THR A 26 -14.00 7.38 -0.35
CA THR A 26 -14.89 6.34 0.14
C THR A 26 -16.36 6.64 -0.20
N LEU A 27 -16.81 7.87 0.05
CA LEU A 27 -18.20 8.28 -0.21
C LEU A 27 -18.56 8.29 -1.69
N VAL A 28 -17.61 8.56 -2.58
CA VAL A 28 -17.86 8.60 -4.04
C VAL A 28 -17.61 7.25 -4.69
N SER A 29 -16.56 6.52 -4.30
CA SER A 29 -16.19 5.25 -4.94
C SER A 29 -17.26 4.18 -4.80
N ILE A 30 -17.92 4.06 -3.65
CA ILE A 30 -18.96 3.04 -3.40
C ILE A 30 -20.21 3.24 -4.27
N PRO A 31 -20.90 4.41 -4.25
CA PRO A 31 -22.08 4.61 -5.10
C PRO A 31 -21.72 4.58 -6.58
N LEU A 32 -20.53 5.08 -6.95
CA LEU A 32 -20.04 4.97 -8.32
C LEU A 32 -19.86 3.50 -8.72
N ALA A 33 -19.28 2.68 -7.86
CA ALA A 33 -19.14 1.24 -8.10
C ALA A 33 -20.49 0.58 -8.33
N LEU A 34 -21.43 0.77 -7.41
CA LEU A 34 -22.74 0.12 -7.42
C LEU A 34 -23.64 0.62 -8.56
N HIS A 35 -23.38 1.80 -9.13
CA HIS A 35 -24.09 2.29 -10.30
C HIS A 35 -23.72 1.51 -11.59
N PHE A 36 -22.45 1.10 -11.71
CA PHE A 36 -21.94 0.40 -12.89
C PHE A 36 -21.80 -1.12 -12.70
N LEU A 37 -21.81 -1.61 -11.45
CA LEU A 37 -21.55 -3.01 -11.11
C LEU A 37 -22.63 -3.57 -10.19
N ASP A 38 -22.99 -4.82 -10.45
CA ASP A 38 -23.83 -5.61 -9.57
C ASP A 38 -23.15 -5.89 -8.22
N LYS A 39 -23.95 -6.13 -7.18
CA LYS A 39 -23.46 -6.41 -5.81
C LYS A 39 -22.47 -7.56 -5.76
N GLU A 40 -22.69 -8.63 -6.52
CA GLU A 40 -21.78 -9.79 -6.55
C GLU A 40 -20.37 -9.40 -7.03
N ARG A 41 -20.30 -8.59 -8.09
CA ARG A 41 -19.05 -8.10 -8.69
C ARG A 41 -18.28 -7.17 -7.74
N PHE A 42 -19.00 -6.34 -6.99
CA PHE A 42 -18.41 -5.53 -5.94
C PHE A 42 -17.90 -6.40 -4.76
N GLY A 43 -18.62 -7.45 -4.40
CA GLY A 43 -18.19 -8.42 -3.39
C GLY A 43 -16.87 -9.12 -3.74
N LEU A 44 -16.65 -9.45 -5.03
CA LEU A 44 -15.36 -9.98 -5.50
C LEU A 44 -14.20 -9.02 -5.27
N TRP A 45 -14.42 -7.74 -5.57
CA TRP A 45 -13.42 -6.69 -5.30
C TRP A 45 -13.11 -6.56 -3.81
N ALA A 46 -14.15 -6.50 -2.97
CA ALA A 46 -13.99 -6.41 -1.52
C ALA A 46 -13.20 -7.61 -0.96
N LEU A 47 -13.51 -8.84 -1.42
CA LEU A 47 -12.77 -10.04 -1.03
C LEU A 47 -11.30 -9.98 -1.49
N ALA A 48 -11.05 -9.54 -2.73
CA ALA A 48 -9.70 -9.41 -3.27
C ALA A 48 -8.85 -8.39 -2.48
N LEU A 49 -9.46 -7.28 -2.05
CA LEU A 49 -8.82 -6.31 -1.17
C LEU A 49 -8.41 -6.92 0.17
N GLN A 50 -9.27 -7.73 0.79
CA GLN A 50 -8.94 -8.35 2.08
C GLN A 50 -7.79 -9.35 1.96
N ILE A 51 -7.81 -10.18 0.91
CA ILE A 51 -6.69 -11.09 0.60
C ILE A 51 -5.40 -10.29 0.41
N ASN A 52 -5.45 -9.20 -0.36
CA ASN A 52 -4.28 -8.34 -0.57
C ASN A 52 -3.78 -7.72 0.75
N GLY A 53 -4.68 -7.35 1.66
CA GLY A 53 -4.32 -6.87 3.01
C GLY A 53 -3.62 -7.92 3.88
N TYR A 54 -3.89 -9.21 3.69
CA TYR A 54 -3.09 -10.26 4.36
C TYR A 54 -1.73 -10.44 3.72
N LEU A 55 -1.61 -10.29 2.39
CA LEU A 55 -0.31 -10.36 1.71
C LEU A 55 0.66 -9.27 2.18
N THR A 56 0.16 -8.08 2.54
CA THR A 56 1.02 -7.00 3.06
C THR A 56 1.64 -7.32 4.43
N LEU A 57 1.13 -8.32 5.17
CA LEU A 57 1.78 -8.80 6.40
C LEU A 57 3.18 -9.38 6.16
N ILE A 58 3.51 -9.77 4.92
CA ILE A 58 4.86 -10.19 4.50
C ILE A 58 5.89 -9.06 4.69
N ASP A 59 5.47 -7.80 4.78
CA ASP A 59 6.35 -6.67 5.12
C ASP A 59 7.01 -6.82 6.50
N MET A 60 6.41 -7.59 7.40
CA MET A 60 6.93 -7.88 8.75
C MET A 60 7.38 -6.63 9.54
N GLY A 61 6.74 -5.48 9.33
CA GLY A 61 7.08 -4.22 9.99
C GLY A 61 8.40 -3.59 9.51
N MET A 62 9.01 -4.11 8.44
CA MET A 62 10.28 -3.61 7.89
C MET A 62 10.14 -2.17 7.39
N GLY A 63 8.97 -1.77 6.88
CA GLY A 63 8.70 -0.40 6.45
C GLY A 63 9.04 0.65 7.52
N VAL A 64 8.58 0.41 8.75
CA VAL A 64 8.80 1.29 9.90
C VAL A 64 10.24 1.20 10.38
N ALA A 65 10.80 -0.01 10.43
CA ALA A 65 12.18 -0.24 10.84
C ALA A 65 13.17 0.52 9.98
N VAL A 66 13.12 0.31 8.66
CA VAL A 66 14.01 0.97 7.70
C VAL A 66 13.92 2.49 7.82
N SER A 67 12.70 3.04 7.85
CA SER A 67 12.50 4.50 7.98
C SER A 67 13.06 5.06 9.30
N ARG A 68 12.98 4.29 10.39
CA ARG A 68 13.54 4.69 11.69
C ARG A 68 15.07 4.69 11.65
N PHE A 69 15.70 3.59 11.26
CA PHE A 69 17.16 3.48 11.25
C PHE A 69 17.82 4.47 10.29
N ILE A 70 17.19 4.75 9.14
CA ILE A 70 17.62 5.80 8.21
C ILE A 70 17.49 7.19 8.86
N ALA A 71 16.42 7.44 9.63
CA ALA A 71 16.24 8.71 10.32
C ALA A 71 17.31 8.98 11.38
N ASP A 72 17.86 7.94 12.02
CA ASP A 72 18.93 8.06 13.01
C ASP A 72 20.28 8.47 12.37
N HIS A 73 20.47 8.15 11.08
CA HIS A 73 21.71 8.46 10.32
C HIS A 73 21.50 9.57 9.28
N LYS A 74 20.38 10.29 9.32
CA LYS A 74 20.02 11.30 8.31
C LYS A 74 20.93 12.54 8.30
N ASP A 75 21.62 12.79 9.41
CA ASP A 75 22.49 13.96 9.56
C ASP A 75 23.82 13.76 8.82
N ASP A 76 24.17 12.51 8.47
CA ASP A 76 25.31 12.16 7.62
C ASP A 76 24.92 11.24 6.45
N VAL A 77 24.22 11.82 5.47
CA VAL A 77 23.78 11.12 4.24
C VAL A 77 24.94 10.51 3.45
N ASN A 78 26.15 11.06 3.57
CA ASN A 78 27.33 10.59 2.83
C ASN A 78 28.30 9.77 3.70
N GLY A 79 28.00 9.50 4.96
CA GLY A 79 28.86 8.72 5.87
C GLY A 79 28.99 7.24 5.54
N GLY A 80 28.36 6.76 4.45
CA GLY A 80 28.35 5.36 4.03
C GLY A 80 27.34 4.49 4.79
N GLU A 81 27.14 4.73 6.08
CA GLU A 81 26.17 3.99 6.90
C GLU A 81 24.72 4.25 6.47
N TYR A 82 24.34 5.52 6.24
CA TYR A 82 23.03 5.87 5.69
C TYR A 82 22.75 5.15 4.36
N GLY A 83 23.73 5.13 3.45
CA GLY A 83 23.63 4.46 2.16
C GLY A 83 23.49 2.95 2.30
N SER A 84 24.28 2.34 3.19
CA SER A 84 24.23 0.91 3.54
C SER A 84 22.85 0.51 4.07
N LEU A 85 22.27 1.31 4.97
CA LEU A 85 20.93 1.09 5.53
C LEU A 85 19.85 1.18 4.45
N LEU A 86 19.92 2.19 3.58
CA LEU A 86 18.98 2.37 2.47
C LEU A 86 19.08 1.22 1.45
N LEU A 87 20.29 0.77 1.13
CA LEU A 87 20.54 -0.35 0.22
C LEU A 87 20.06 -1.68 0.82
N THR A 88 20.39 -1.93 2.09
CA THR A 88 19.99 -3.12 2.83
C THR A 88 18.47 -3.20 2.94
N GLY A 89 17.81 -2.11 3.37
CA GLY A 89 16.36 -2.01 3.42
C GLY A 89 15.71 -2.14 2.04
N GLY A 90 16.30 -1.55 1.00
CA GLY A 90 15.83 -1.68 -0.38
C GLY A 90 15.89 -3.11 -0.90
N LEU A 91 16.97 -3.85 -0.64
CA LEU A 91 17.05 -5.26 -1.00
C LEU A 91 15.99 -6.09 -0.28
N VAL A 92 15.76 -5.83 1.01
CA VAL A 92 14.68 -6.51 1.76
C VAL A 92 13.32 -6.21 1.14
N PHE A 93 13.03 -4.95 0.82
CA PHE A 93 11.77 -4.57 0.18
C PHE A 93 11.60 -5.20 -1.21
N VAL A 94 12.67 -5.33 -2.00
CA VAL A 94 12.61 -6.03 -3.29
C VAL A 94 12.26 -7.51 -3.09
N VAL A 95 12.92 -8.18 -2.14
CA VAL A 95 12.63 -9.59 -1.83
C VAL A 95 11.19 -9.75 -1.33
N GLN A 96 10.73 -8.88 -0.42
CA GLN A 96 9.35 -8.89 0.08
C GLN A 96 8.33 -8.60 -1.03
N GLY A 97 8.62 -7.67 -1.93
CA GLY A 97 7.78 -7.36 -3.08
C GLY A 97 7.63 -8.55 -4.03
N ILE A 98 8.74 -9.26 -4.30
CA ILE A 98 8.73 -10.49 -5.09
C ILE A 98 7.92 -11.59 -4.39
N LEU A 99 8.11 -11.77 -3.08
CA LEU A 99 7.34 -12.74 -2.29
C LEU A 99 5.85 -12.43 -2.31
N ILE A 100 5.45 -11.16 -2.15
CA ILE A 100 4.03 -10.74 -2.22
C ILE A 100 3.43 -11.08 -3.59
N ALA A 101 4.14 -10.76 -4.67
CA ALA A 101 3.67 -11.06 -6.03
C ALA A 101 3.59 -12.57 -6.28
N LEU A 102 4.58 -13.34 -5.83
CA LEU A 102 4.64 -14.78 -6.03
C LEU A 102 3.58 -15.52 -5.21
N VAL A 103 3.46 -15.20 -3.92
CA VAL A 103 2.42 -15.77 -3.05
C VAL A 103 1.03 -15.38 -3.55
N GLY A 104 0.83 -14.13 -3.97
CA GLY A 104 -0.43 -13.68 -4.56
C GLY A 104 -0.78 -14.41 -5.86
N LEU A 105 0.20 -14.62 -6.74
CA LEU A 105 0.04 -15.40 -7.97
C LEU A 105 -0.34 -16.86 -7.67
N LEU A 106 0.39 -17.53 -6.78
CA LEU A 106 0.09 -18.90 -6.37
C LEU A 106 -1.30 -19.00 -5.73
N PHE A 107 -1.62 -18.08 -4.83
CA PHE A 107 -2.92 -18.05 -4.16
C PHE A 107 -4.07 -17.81 -5.15
N SER A 108 -3.86 -16.99 -6.18
CA SER A 108 -4.87 -16.74 -7.23
C SER A 108 -5.33 -18.01 -7.97
N LEU A 109 -4.49 -19.05 -8.01
CA LEU A 109 -4.83 -20.34 -8.63
C LEU A 109 -5.87 -21.12 -7.81
N PHE A 110 -5.77 -21.03 -6.49
CA PHE A 110 -6.61 -21.80 -5.55
C PHE A 110 -7.77 -20.99 -4.98
N ALA A 111 -7.67 -19.66 -4.99
CA ALA A 111 -8.64 -18.77 -4.35
C ALA A 111 -10.08 -18.93 -4.89
N PRO A 112 -10.34 -19.07 -6.21
CA PRO A 112 -11.71 -19.28 -6.70
C PRO A 112 -12.38 -20.54 -6.11
N GLN A 113 -11.61 -21.61 -5.92
CA GLN A 113 -12.10 -22.87 -5.35
C GLN A 113 -12.31 -22.75 -3.83
N LEU A 114 -11.37 -22.11 -3.12
CA LEU A 114 -11.43 -21.96 -1.67
C LEU A 114 -12.64 -21.14 -1.20
N PHE A 115 -13.01 -20.11 -1.96
CA PHE A 115 -14.14 -19.22 -1.65
C PHE A 115 -15.44 -19.60 -2.37
N THR A 116 -15.49 -20.75 -3.05
CA THR A 116 -16.69 -21.25 -3.75
C THR A 116 -17.28 -20.20 -4.72
N ILE A 117 -16.40 -19.53 -5.47
CA ILE A 117 -16.82 -18.47 -6.41
C ILE A 117 -17.45 -19.12 -7.64
N PRO A 118 -18.60 -18.60 -8.14
CA PRO A 118 -19.22 -19.10 -9.36
C PRO A 118 -18.23 -19.16 -10.53
N ALA A 119 -18.26 -20.23 -11.32
CA ALA A 119 -17.30 -20.46 -12.42
C ALA A 119 -17.27 -19.30 -13.43
N ALA A 120 -18.40 -18.60 -13.62
CA ALA A 120 -18.50 -17.42 -14.47
C ALA A 120 -17.64 -16.22 -14.02
N HIS A 121 -17.23 -16.19 -12.75
CA HIS A 121 -16.45 -15.10 -12.16
C HIS A 121 -15.04 -15.50 -11.70
N ALA A 122 -14.71 -16.79 -11.79
CA ALA A 122 -13.43 -17.33 -11.34
C ALA A 122 -12.23 -16.69 -12.07
N GLU A 123 -12.30 -16.58 -13.40
CA GLU A 123 -11.23 -15.96 -14.19
C GLU A 123 -11.07 -14.46 -13.88
N THR A 124 -12.17 -13.73 -13.76
CA THR A 124 -12.15 -12.31 -13.37
C THR A 124 -11.52 -12.12 -11.99
N PHE A 125 -11.90 -12.96 -11.02
CA PHE A 125 -11.35 -12.89 -9.67
C PHE A 125 -9.86 -13.24 -9.61
N ARG A 126 -9.43 -14.26 -10.37
CA ARG A 126 -8.01 -14.59 -10.53
C ARG A 126 -7.23 -13.43 -11.13
N GLY A 127 -7.75 -12.82 -12.19
CA GLY A 127 -7.16 -11.63 -12.82
C GLY A 127 -7.00 -10.47 -11.83
N LEU A 128 -8.03 -10.20 -11.01
CA LEU A 128 -7.98 -9.16 -9.97
C LEU A 128 -6.87 -9.43 -8.95
N LEU A 129 -6.78 -10.65 -8.43
CA LEU A 129 -5.76 -11.03 -7.46
C LEU A 129 -4.34 -10.90 -8.02
N ILE A 130 -4.14 -11.31 -9.27
CA ILE A 130 -2.84 -11.18 -9.95
C ILE A 130 -2.46 -9.70 -10.07
N VAL A 131 -3.34 -8.86 -10.60
CA VAL A 131 -3.04 -7.43 -10.78
C VAL A 131 -2.82 -6.75 -9.43
N LEU A 132 -3.65 -7.01 -8.42
CA LEU A 132 -3.49 -6.42 -7.09
C LEU A 132 -2.19 -6.84 -6.40
N SER A 133 -1.88 -8.14 -6.39
CA SER A 133 -0.68 -8.66 -5.73
C SER A 133 0.59 -8.23 -6.43
N THR A 134 0.63 -8.22 -7.76
CA THR A 134 1.79 -7.73 -8.54
C THR A 134 1.98 -6.22 -8.35
N THR A 135 0.89 -5.44 -8.37
CA THR A 135 0.93 -3.99 -8.11
C THR A 135 1.42 -3.69 -6.70
N THR A 136 0.90 -4.39 -5.70
CA THR A 136 1.31 -4.25 -4.30
C THR A 136 2.77 -4.66 -4.11
N GLY A 137 3.18 -5.78 -4.70
CA GLY A 137 4.57 -6.24 -4.69
C GLY A 137 5.53 -5.25 -5.32
N ALA A 138 5.18 -4.66 -6.48
CA ALA A 138 5.97 -3.61 -7.12
C ALA A 138 6.06 -2.34 -6.26
N SER A 139 4.95 -1.92 -5.64
CA SER A 139 4.93 -0.78 -4.72
C SER A 139 5.80 -1.02 -3.49
N VAL A 140 5.79 -2.24 -2.94
CA VAL A 140 6.68 -2.66 -1.84
C VAL A 140 8.13 -2.61 -2.29
N ALA A 141 8.48 -3.22 -3.43
CA ALA A 141 9.84 -3.24 -3.95
C ALA A 141 10.44 -1.85 -4.16
N LEU A 142 9.62 -0.89 -4.63
CA LEU A 142 10.04 0.49 -4.89
C LEU A 142 9.96 1.39 -3.64
N ARG A 143 9.54 0.86 -2.49
CA ARG A 143 9.33 1.63 -1.26
C ARG A 143 10.59 2.31 -0.75
N ALA A 144 11.77 1.70 -0.94
CA ALA A 144 13.04 2.32 -0.55
C ALA A 144 13.29 3.68 -1.21
N LEU A 145 12.74 3.93 -2.40
CA LEU A 145 12.85 5.24 -3.06
C LEU A 145 12.05 6.33 -2.31
N CYS A 146 11.04 5.91 -1.55
CA CYS A 146 10.14 6.80 -0.82
C CYS A 146 10.53 6.93 0.67
N SER A 147 11.21 5.91 1.25
CA SER A 147 11.62 5.87 2.66
C SER A 147 12.41 7.08 3.17
N PRO A 148 13.28 7.74 2.38
CA PRO A 148 13.96 8.95 2.84
C PRO A 148 13.00 10.09 3.22
N LEU A 149 11.87 10.26 2.53
CA LEU A 149 10.90 11.33 2.88
C LEU A 149 10.34 11.17 4.29
N TRP A 150 10.05 9.93 4.68
CA TRP A 150 9.61 9.59 6.04
C TRP A 150 10.70 9.91 7.05
N SER A 151 11.94 9.53 6.73
CA SER A 151 13.11 9.71 7.60
C SER A 151 13.47 11.19 7.83
N PHE A 152 13.31 12.03 6.80
CA PHE A 152 13.50 13.48 6.86
C PHE A 152 12.27 14.25 7.36
N GLN A 153 11.21 13.56 7.79
CA GLN A 153 9.96 14.14 8.29
C GLN A 153 9.29 15.09 7.28
N ARG A 154 9.39 14.81 5.97
CA ARG A 154 8.69 15.54 4.90
C ARG A 154 7.28 14.98 4.70
N ILE A 155 6.53 14.96 5.81
CA ILE A 155 5.16 14.42 5.89
C ILE A 155 4.21 15.24 5.02
N ASP A 156 4.51 16.53 4.80
CA ASP A 156 3.83 17.41 3.87
C ASP A 156 3.73 16.82 2.45
N ILE A 157 4.84 16.30 1.93
CA ILE A 157 4.91 15.75 0.57
C ILE A 157 4.27 14.37 0.50
N ILE A 158 4.48 13.55 1.53
CA ILE A 158 3.89 12.21 1.62
C ILE A 158 2.36 12.30 1.61
N ASN A 159 1.79 13.14 2.48
CA ASN A 159 0.35 13.33 2.57
C ASN A 159 -0.21 14.00 1.31
N GLY A 160 0.51 14.95 0.72
CA GLY A 160 0.14 15.57 -0.55
C GLY A 160 0.05 14.55 -1.68
N CYS A 161 1.05 13.68 -1.83
CA CYS A 161 1.03 12.60 -2.82
C CYS A 161 -0.06 11.58 -2.53
N ALA A 162 -0.28 11.20 -1.27
CA ALA A 162 -1.36 10.28 -0.88
C ALA A 162 -2.74 10.84 -1.24
N SER A 163 -2.99 12.11 -0.93
CA SER A 163 -4.26 12.79 -1.22
C SER A 163 -4.48 12.93 -2.74
N GLY A 164 -3.46 13.41 -3.46
CA GLY A 164 -3.51 13.51 -4.91
C GLY A 164 -3.66 12.16 -5.60
N GLY A 165 -3.00 11.13 -5.08
CA GLY A 165 -3.12 9.74 -5.52
C GLY A 165 -4.53 9.20 -5.37
N LEU A 166 -5.18 9.41 -4.23
CA LEU A 166 -6.57 9.01 -4.00
C LEU A 166 -7.54 9.66 -5.00
N LEU A 167 -7.41 10.97 -5.21
CA LEU A 167 -8.25 11.70 -6.17
C LEU A 167 -7.99 11.24 -7.61
N LEU A 168 -6.73 10.98 -7.97
CA LEU A 168 -6.37 10.42 -9.27
C LEU A 168 -6.94 9.02 -9.46
N THR A 169 -6.87 8.16 -8.44
CA THR A 169 -7.51 6.83 -8.47
C THR A 169 -9.01 6.95 -8.66
N LEU A 170 -9.68 7.89 -8.00
CA LEU A 170 -11.12 8.10 -8.17
C LEU A 170 -11.47 8.51 -9.61
N LEU A 171 -10.70 9.44 -10.18
CA LEU A 171 -10.85 9.88 -11.56
C LEU A 171 -10.61 8.73 -12.55
N CYS A 172 -9.51 7.99 -12.38
CA CYS A 172 -9.20 6.83 -13.22
C CYS A 172 -10.24 5.72 -13.07
N LEU A 173 -10.79 5.52 -11.87
CA LEU A 173 -11.86 4.55 -11.62
C LEU A 173 -13.12 4.93 -12.42
N TRP A 174 -13.51 6.19 -12.39
CA TRP A 174 -14.65 6.69 -13.17
C TRP A 174 -14.45 6.46 -14.68
N ILE A 175 -13.28 6.81 -15.22
CA ILE A 175 -12.95 6.60 -16.64
C ILE A 175 -12.95 5.11 -17.01
N ALA A 176 -12.38 4.26 -16.16
CA ALA A 176 -12.29 2.81 -16.42
C ALA A 176 -13.68 2.14 -16.36
N LEU A 177 -14.56 2.57 -15.45
CA LEU A 177 -15.94 2.09 -15.38
C LEU A 177 -16.74 2.48 -16.63
N GLN A 178 -16.57 3.72 -17.13
CA GLN A 178 -17.19 4.16 -18.38
C GLN A 178 -16.71 3.36 -19.60
N SER A 179 -15.47 2.88 -19.57
CA SER A 179 -14.88 2.07 -20.63
C SER A 179 -15.33 0.59 -20.61
N GLY A 180 -16.19 0.19 -19.66
CA GLY A 180 -16.75 -1.16 -19.59
C GLY A 180 -15.78 -2.24 -19.08
N LEU A 181 -14.67 -1.86 -18.45
CA LEU A 181 -13.67 -2.78 -17.88
C LEU A 181 -14.18 -3.59 -16.67
N GLY A 182 -15.41 -3.33 -16.20
CA GLY A 182 -16.06 -4.06 -15.12
C GLY A 182 -15.29 -3.97 -13.80
N VAL A 183 -15.12 -5.10 -13.12
CA VAL A 183 -14.44 -5.13 -11.80
C VAL A 183 -12.95 -4.81 -11.92
N MET A 184 -12.34 -5.11 -13.08
CA MET A 184 -10.91 -4.85 -13.32
C MET A 184 -10.58 -3.36 -13.28
N SER A 185 -11.57 -2.48 -13.43
CA SER A 185 -11.44 -1.03 -13.26
C SER A 185 -10.80 -0.66 -11.92
N PHE A 186 -11.12 -1.36 -10.83
CA PHE A 186 -10.53 -1.08 -9.51
C PHE A 186 -9.04 -1.40 -9.43
N ALA A 187 -8.63 -2.49 -10.08
CA ALA A 187 -7.24 -2.90 -10.09
C ALA A 187 -6.40 -1.93 -10.94
N TYR A 188 -6.88 -1.55 -12.13
CA TYR A 188 -6.15 -0.67 -13.03
C TYR A 188 -6.17 0.81 -12.60
N ALA A 189 -7.25 1.28 -11.97
CA ALA A 189 -7.38 2.68 -11.55
C ALA A 189 -6.31 3.14 -10.54
N GLN A 190 -5.71 2.20 -9.80
CA GLN A 190 -4.67 2.51 -8.81
C GLN A 190 -3.28 2.65 -9.43
N LEU A 191 -3.03 2.06 -10.62
CA LEU A 191 -1.71 2.05 -11.24
C LEU A 191 -1.15 3.46 -11.50
N PRO A 192 -1.90 4.40 -12.14
CA PRO A 192 -1.37 5.74 -12.40
C PRO A 192 -1.05 6.50 -11.10
N ALA A 193 -1.86 6.32 -10.06
CA ALA A 193 -1.65 6.96 -8.76
C ALA A 193 -0.39 6.43 -8.06
N ILE A 194 -0.17 5.12 -8.09
CA ILE A 194 1.03 4.50 -7.51
C ILE A 194 2.29 4.94 -8.27
N ILE A 195 2.28 4.86 -9.60
CA ILE A 195 3.40 5.28 -10.44
C ILE A 195 3.70 6.77 -10.22
N GLY A 196 2.67 7.63 -10.29
CA GLY A 196 2.82 9.07 -10.07
C GLY A 196 3.38 9.38 -8.68
N THR A 197 2.91 8.69 -7.65
CA THR A 197 3.42 8.85 -6.28
C THR A 197 4.89 8.49 -6.17
N ILE A 198 5.30 7.34 -6.71
CA ILE A 198 6.71 6.89 -6.69
C ILE A 198 7.60 7.86 -7.47
N LEU A 199 7.16 8.33 -8.64
CA LEU A 199 7.90 9.28 -9.46
C LEU A 199 8.06 10.63 -8.75
N ILE A 200 6.98 11.21 -8.24
CA ILE A 200 7.04 12.51 -7.55
C ILE A 200 7.93 12.41 -6.31
N GLN A 201 7.74 11.38 -5.48
CA GLN A 201 8.52 11.20 -4.26
C GLN A 201 10.00 10.96 -4.56
N SER A 202 10.34 10.12 -5.53
CA SER A 202 11.72 9.86 -5.92
C SER A 202 12.41 11.09 -6.53
N ILE A 203 11.70 11.88 -7.35
CA ILE A 203 12.22 13.16 -7.89
C ILE A 203 12.47 14.17 -6.77
N VAL A 204 11.58 14.26 -5.79
CA VAL A 204 11.76 15.13 -4.61
C VAL A 204 12.96 14.68 -3.78
N CYS A 205 13.12 13.37 -3.53
CA CYS A 205 14.29 12.83 -2.85
C CYS A 205 15.60 13.18 -3.57
N LEU A 206 15.61 13.05 -4.90
CA LEU A 206 16.75 13.38 -5.74
C LEU A 206 17.09 14.87 -5.69
N LYS A 207 16.10 15.75 -5.88
CA LYS A 207 16.28 17.21 -5.86
C LYS A 207 16.68 17.74 -4.49
N SER A 208 16.23 17.09 -3.41
CA SER A 208 16.52 17.50 -2.04
C SER A 208 17.85 16.94 -1.51
N GLY A 209 18.54 16.10 -2.30
CA GLY A 209 19.80 15.48 -1.88
C GLY A 209 19.65 14.44 -0.78
N TYR A 210 18.48 13.81 -0.65
CA TYR A 210 18.22 12.77 0.35
C TYR A 210 18.80 11.40 -0.03
N TYR A 211 19.33 11.28 -1.25
CA TYR A 211 20.06 10.09 -1.68
C TYR A 211 21.57 10.28 -1.51
N PRO A 212 22.30 9.20 -1.15
CA PRO A 212 23.76 9.24 -1.10
C PRO A 212 24.35 9.56 -2.47
N LYS A 213 25.44 10.34 -2.48
CA LYS A 213 26.21 10.56 -3.72
C LYS A 213 26.85 9.26 -4.20
N ARG A 214 27.15 9.16 -5.51
CA ARG A 214 27.86 8.02 -6.11
C ARG A 214 29.14 7.73 -5.29
N GLY A 215 29.31 6.48 -4.84
CA GLY A 215 30.42 6.04 -3.98
C GLY A 215 30.11 5.95 -2.48
N HIS A 216 29.02 6.57 -1.99
CA HIS A 216 28.65 6.58 -0.55
C HIS A 216 27.45 5.67 -0.23
N TRP A 217 27.11 4.76 -1.14
CA TRP A 217 26.01 3.80 -0.97
C TRP A 217 26.37 2.65 -0.03
N GLY A 218 27.64 2.53 0.37
CA GLY A 218 28.11 1.45 1.25
C GLY A 218 27.93 0.07 0.62
N HIS A 219 27.78 -0.94 1.48
CA HIS A 219 27.57 -2.34 1.10
C HIS A 219 26.40 -2.92 1.90
N PHE A 220 25.84 -4.04 1.43
CA PHE A 220 24.87 -4.79 2.23
C PHE A 220 25.49 -5.22 3.56
N SER A 221 24.83 -4.91 4.67
CA SER A 221 25.26 -5.31 6.01
C SER A 221 24.24 -6.26 6.64
N GLY A 222 24.67 -7.52 6.86
CA GLY A 222 23.86 -8.51 7.56
C GLY A 222 23.55 -8.11 9.01
N GLU A 223 24.42 -7.30 9.63
CA GLU A 223 24.17 -6.75 10.96
C GLU A 223 23.02 -5.73 10.94
N SER A 224 23.04 -4.79 9.99
CA SER A 224 21.96 -3.81 9.80
C SER A 224 20.63 -4.51 9.50
N PHE A 225 20.65 -5.55 8.66
CA PHE A 225 19.47 -6.39 8.42
C PHE A 225 18.93 -7.00 9.73
N ARG A 226 19.80 -7.61 10.53
CA ARG A 226 19.41 -8.26 11.79
C ARG A 226 18.83 -7.25 12.79
N GLN A 227 19.40 -6.06 12.89
CA GLN A 227 18.90 -4.99 13.74
C GLN A 227 17.52 -4.50 13.27
N MET A 228 17.35 -4.24 11.97
CA MET A 228 16.06 -3.85 11.39
C MET A 228 15.00 -4.93 11.60
N PHE A 229 15.33 -6.20 11.38
CA PHE A 229 14.41 -7.32 11.55
C PHE A 229 14.00 -7.51 13.02
N HIS A 230 14.97 -7.41 13.95
CA HIS A 230 14.66 -7.49 15.38
C HIS A 230 13.75 -6.35 15.84
N PHE A 231 13.87 -5.16 15.27
CA PHE A 231 12.94 -4.06 15.54
C PHE A 231 11.58 -4.23 14.84
N GLY A 232 11.59 -4.74 13.60
CA GLY A 232 10.40 -5.00 12.80
C GLY A 232 9.48 -6.06 13.43
N LYS A 233 10.05 -7.10 14.05
CA LYS A 233 9.29 -8.21 14.66
C LYS A 233 8.22 -7.74 15.65
N ASP A 234 8.50 -6.70 16.43
CA ASP A 234 7.57 -6.19 17.43
C ASP A 234 6.39 -5.47 16.76
N ASN A 235 6.64 -4.83 15.61
CA ASN A 235 5.59 -4.24 14.78
C ASN A 235 4.72 -5.29 14.08
N VAL A 236 5.22 -6.51 13.86
CA VAL A 236 4.44 -7.60 13.26
C VAL A 236 3.21 -7.92 14.10
N ILE A 237 3.36 -7.97 15.43
CA ILE A 237 2.25 -8.28 16.34
C ILE A 237 1.14 -7.23 16.19
N VAL A 238 1.52 -5.95 16.10
CA VAL A 238 0.59 -4.83 15.90
C VAL A 238 -0.09 -4.93 14.53
N SER A 239 0.65 -5.22 13.47
CA SER A 239 0.10 -5.37 12.11
C SER A 239 -0.85 -6.55 12.01
N VAL A 240 -0.49 -7.71 12.59
CA VAL A 240 -1.35 -8.90 12.63
C VAL A 240 -2.62 -8.62 13.45
N GLY A 241 -2.48 -7.99 14.62
CA GLY A 241 -3.63 -7.61 15.45
C GLY A 241 -4.59 -6.67 14.71
N THR A 242 -4.05 -5.61 14.09
CA THR A 242 -4.83 -4.66 13.28
C THR A 242 -5.53 -5.36 12.12
N GLN A 243 -4.84 -6.28 11.42
CA GLN A 243 -5.40 -6.99 10.28
C GLN A 243 -6.49 -7.97 10.72
N LEU A 244 -6.30 -8.69 11.83
CA LEU A 244 -7.31 -9.58 12.38
C LEU A 244 -8.57 -8.80 12.78
N ILE A 245 -8.44 -7.63 13.40
CA ILE A 245 -9.58 -6.79 13.79
C ILE A 245 -10.35 -6.31 12.56
N ASN A 246 -9.66 -5.83 11.52
CA ASN A 246 -10.29 -5.15 10.39
C ASN A 246 -10.70 -6.09 9.23
N ALA A 247 -10.05 -7.24 9.06
CA ALA A 247 -10.23 -8.06 7.85
C ALA A 247 -10.86 -9.43 8.06
N SER A 248 -10.76 -10.01 9.25
CA SER A 248 -11.30 -11.36 9.54
C SER A 248 -12.82 -11.43 9.34
N GLN A 249 -13.52 -10.37 9.71
CA GLN A 249 -14.98 -10.29 9.71
C GLN A 249 -15.56 -10.51 8.30
N ILE A 250 -14.99 -9.85 7.28
CA ILE A 250 -15.46 -9.96 5.89
C ILE A 250 -15.24 -11.38 5.34
N MET A 251 -14.10 -12.02 5.64
CA MET A 251 -13.82 -13.39 5.19
C MET A 251 -14.75 -14.42 5.83
N ILE A 252 -15.06 -14.26 7.12
CA ILE A 252 -15.97 -15.15 7.82
C ILE A 252 -17.38 -15.01 7.23
N LEU A 253 -17.86 -13.78 7.04
CA LEU A 253 -19.18 -13.51 6.46
C LEU A 253 -19.29 -14.04 5.02
N SER A 254 -18.26 -13.86 4.20
CA SER A 254 -18.28 -14.35 2.81
C SER A 254 -18.33 -15.87 2.72
N ARG A 255 -17.69 -16.58 3.65
CA ARG A 255 -17.59 -18.05 3.63
C ARG A 255 -18.78 -18.75 4.28
N TRP A 256 -19.34 -18.17 5.35
CA TRP A 256 -20.34 -18.82 6.20
C TRP A 256 -21.77 -18.29 6.00
N ILE A 257 -21.94 -17.08 5.47
CA ILE A 257 -23.26 -16.49 5.26
C ILE A 257 -23.51 -16.31 3.76
N SER A 258 -22.91 -15.29 3.14
CA SER A 258 -23.01 -15.01 1.71
C SER A 258 -22.10 -13.84 1.31
N LEU A 259 -21.81 -13.73 0.02
CA LEU A 259 -21.12 -12.57 -0.57
C LEU A 259 -21.92 -11.26 -0.40
N GLU A 260 -23.26 -11.34 -0.39
CA GLU A 260 -24.11 -10.16 -0.20
C GLU A 260 -24.04 -9.63 1.25
N ALA A 261 -24.05 -10.52 2.25
CA ALA A 261 -23.88 -10.12 3.65
C ALA A 261 -22.51 -9.47 3.90
N ALA A 262 -21.45 -10.04 3.31
CA ALA A 262 -20.12 -9.45 3.35
C ALA A 262 -20.07 -8.04 2.72
N THR A 263 -20.81 -7.83 1.64
CA THR A 263 -20.93 -6.52 0.97
C THR A 263 -21.61 -5.49 1.86
N THR A 264 -22.78 -5.82 2.43
CA THR A 264 -23.50 -4.92 3.35
C THR A 264 -22.65 -4.55 4.56
N PHE A 265 -21.97 -5.54 5.15
CA PHE A 265 -21.06 -5.30 6.28
C PHE A 265 -19.92 -4.37 5.88
N SER A 266 -19.24 -4.63 4.76
CA SER A 266 -18.13 -3.80 4.29
C SER A 266 -18.54 -2.35 4.02
N VAL A 267 -19.78 -2.10 3.59
CA VAL A 267 -20.28 -0.73 3.40
C VAL A 267 -20.61 -0.08 4.74
N ALA A 268 -21.21 -0.82 5.68
CA ALA A 268 -21.57 -0.29 6.98
C ALA A 268 -20.34 0.04 7.86
N THR A 269 -19.30 -0.79 7.82
CA THR A 269 -18.10 -0.59 8.65
C THR A 269 -17.14 0.48 8.14
N LYS A 270 -17.26 0.87 6.86
CA LYS A 270 -16.47 1.96 6.26
C LYS A 270 -16.60 3.31 6.96
N PHE A 271 -17.64 3.53 7.77
CA PHE A 271 -17.79 4.73 8.58
C PHE A 271 -16.96 4.72 9.87
N TYR A 272 -16.49 3.54 10.31
CA TYR A 272 -15.75 3.34 11.56
C TYR A 272 -14.24 3.16 11.36
N THR A 273 -13.80 2.94 10.12
CA THR A 273 -12.39 2.73 9.71
C THR A 273 -11.94 3.82 8.74
#